data_AF-A0A6C1QVP3-F1
#
_entry.id   AF-A0A6C1QVP3-F1
#
_cell.length_a   1.000
_cell.length_b   1.000
_cell.length_c   1.000
_cell.angle_alpha   90.00
_cell.angle_beta   90.00
_cell.angle_gamma   90.00
#
_symmetry.space_group_name_H-M   'P 1'
#
loop_
_entity.id
_entity.type
_entity.pdbx_description
1 polymer ?
#
loop_
_entity_poly.entity_id
_entity_poly.type
_entity_poly.pdbx_seq_one_letter_code
_entity_poly.pdbx_strand_id
1 'polypeptide(L)' 'SLAKLAIAWCLKNPNVSTVITGASRVSQVEENMKAVDIVPLLTEEVMQRIEGILGTRPE' A
#
# COMPACT_ATOMS: atom_id res chain seq x y z
N SER A 1 5.65 -7.99 -4.11
CA SER A 1 6.29 -8.08 -2.78
C SER A 1 5.38 -7.42 -1.77
N LEU A 2 5.51 -7.79 -0.49
CA LEU A 2 4.66 -7.28 0.58
C LEU A 2 4.84 -5.76 0.80
N ALA A 3 6.08 -5.26 0.70
CA ALA A 3 6.38 -3.83 0.85
C ALA A 3 5.59 -2.96 -0.14
N LYS A 4 5.58 -3.32 -1.43
CA LYS A 4 4.81 -2.58 -2.45
C LYS A 4 3.31 -2.61 -2.20
N LEU A 5 2.77 -3.75 -1.74
CA LEU A 5 1.36 -3.86 -1.38
C LEU A 5 1.02 -2.95 -0.21
N ALA A 6 1.84 -2.93 0.85
CA ALA A 6 1.61 -2.08 2.02
C ALA A 6 1.66 -0.59 1.66
N ILE A 7 2.63 -0.16 0.84
CA ILE A 7 2.73 1.23 0.38
C ILE A 7 1.52 1.59 -0.49
N ALA A 8 1.12 0.73 -1.42
CA ALA A 8 -0.06 0.93 -2.26
C ALA A 8 -1.36 1.01 -1.44
N TRP A 9 -1.47 0.20 -0.38
CA TRP A 9 -2.60 0.21 0.53
C TRP A 9 -2.69 1.55 1.28
N CYS A 10 -1.57 2.07 1.79
CA CYS A 10 -1.52 3.41 2.39
C CYS A 10 -1.92 4.50 1.37
N LEU A 11 -1.45 4.43 0.13
CA LEU A 11 -1.76 5.40 -0.93
C LEU A 11 -3.22 5.33 -1.41
N LYS A 12 -3.90 4.20 -1.26
CA LYS A 12 -5.31 4.04 -1.67
C LYS A 12 -6.27 4.82 -0.78
N ASN A 13 -5.87 5.16 0.44
CA ASN A 13 -6.69 5.90 1.38
C ASN A 13 -6.83 7.37 0.93
N PRO A 14 -8.05 7.86 0.65
CA PRO A 14 -8.26 9.23 0.18
C PRO A 14 -7.88 10.31 1.21
N ASN A 15 -7.77 9.95 2.50
CA ASN A 15 -7.33 10.86 3.56
C ASN A 15 -5.80 10.97 3.67
N VAL A 16 -5.04 10.19 2.89
CA VAL A 16 -3.58 10.22 2.86
C VAL A 16 -3.12 11.00 1.64
N SER A 17 -2.52 12.17 1.84
CA SER A 17 -1.99 12.97 0.73
C SER A 17 -0.64 12.46 0.22
N THR A 18 0.18 11.87 1.09
CA THR A 18 1.54 11.41 0.74
C THR A 18 2.00 10.30 1.69
N VAL A 19 2.74 9.32 1.16
CA VAL A 19 3.41 8.27 1.94
C VAL A 19 4.92 8.50 1.88
N ILE A 20 5.54 8.75 3.03
CA ILE A 20 6.99 8.93 3.15
C ILE A 20 7.64 7.56 3.33
N THR A 21 8.43 7.12 2.34
CA THR A 21 9.08 5.80 2.36
C THR A 21 10.49 5.88 2.93
N GLY A 22 10.85 4.93 3.81
CA GLY A 22 12.24 4.69 4.22
C GLY A 22 12.91 3.61 3.37
N ALA A 23 14.22 3.75 3.14
CA ALA A 23 15.03 2.75 2.45
C ALA A 23 16.49 2.82 2.96
N SER A 24 17.14 1.68 3.12
CA SER A 24 18.57 1.58 3.49
C SER A 24 19.48 1.34 2.29
N ARG A 25 18.90 1.03 1.12
CA ARG A 25 19.61 0.78 -0.14
C ARG A 25 18.82 1.33 -1.31
N VAL A 26 19.51 1.70 -2.39
CA VAL A 26 18.89 2.29 -3.60
C VAL A 26 17.84 1.37 -4.21
N SER A 27 18.10 0.07 -4.29
CA SER A 27 17.16 -0.90 -4.86
C SER A 27 15.80 -0.95 -4.14
N GLN A 28 15.76 -0.64 -2.83
CA GLN A 28 14.51 -0.56 -2.08
C GLN A 28 13.71 0.68 -2.46
N VAL A 29 14.37 1.80 -2.77
CA VAL A 29 13.70 2.99 -3.30
C VAL A 29 13.04 2.64 -4.63
N GLU A 30 13.80 2.03 -5.54
CA GLU A 30 13.30 1.61 -6.85
C GLU A 30 12.14 0.61 -6.74
N GLU A 31 12.20 -0.32 -5.78
CA GLU A 31 11.11 -1.25 -5.51
C GLU A 31 9.89 -0.53 -4.94
N ASN A 32 10.06 0.33 -3.94
CA ASN A 32 8.97 1.07 -3.30
C ASN A 32 8.22 1.95 -4.30
N MET A 33 8.92 2.60 -5.23
CA MET A 33 8.27 3.47 -6.24
C MET A 33 7.33 2.69 -7.18
N LYS A 34 7.59 1.40 -7.40
CA LYS A 34 6.71 0.50 -8.19
C LYS A 34 5.41 0.13 -7.45
N ALA A 35 5.18 0.64 -6.23
CA ALA A 35 3.92 0.48 -5.53
C ALA A 35 2.77 1.25 -6.21
N VAL A 36 3.06 2.34 -6.91
CA VAL A 36 2.05 3.13 -7.63
C VAL A 36 1.29 2.29 -8.66
N ASP A 37 1.98 1.37 -9.33
CA ASP A 37 1.40 0.46 -10.32
C ASP A 37 0.42 -0.56 -9.69
N ILE A 38 0.48 -0.75 -8.37
CA ILE A 38 -0.39 -1.67 -7.62
C ILE A 38 -1.68 -0.99 -7.17
N VAL A 39 -1.69 0.34 -6.97
CA VAL A 39 -2.86 1.08 -6.46
C VAL A 39 -4.14 0.83 -7.28
N PRO A 40 -4.10 0.79 -8.63
CA PRO A 40 -5.29 0.47 -9.43
C PRO A 40 -5.79 -0.98 -9.25
N LEU A 41 -4.91 -1.90 -8.86
CA LEU A 41 -5.23 -3.32 -8.64
C LEU A 41 -5.91 -3.57 -7.29
N LEU A 42 -5.85 -2.60 -6.37
CA LEU A 42 -6.58 -2.61 -5.11
C LEU A 42 -8.05 -2.25 -5.35
N THR A 43 -8.78 -3.21 -5.93
CA THR A 43 -10.22 -3.15 -6.11
C THR A 43 -10.94 -3.25 -4.77
N GLU A 44 -12.22 -2.91 -4.74
CA GLU A 44 -13.05 -3.01 -3.53
C GLU A 44 -13.04 -4.43 -2.95
N GLU A 45 -13.13 -5.46 -3.79
CA GLU A 45 -13.04 -6.87 -3.36
C GLU A 45 -11.69 -7.19 -2.69
N VAL A 46 -10.58 -6.74 -3.28
CA VAL A 46 -9.25 -6.95 -2.72
C VAL A 46 -9.11 -6.24 -1.38
N MET A 47 -9.62 -5.01 -1.28
CA MET A 47 -9.62 -4.25 -0.04
C MET A 47 -10.45 -4.94 1.04
N GLN A 48 -11.64 -5.44 0.72
CA GLN A 48 -12.47 -6.21 1.67
C GLN A 48 -11.77 -7.47 2.17
N ARG A 49 -11.03 -8.17 1.31
CA ARG A 49 -10.23 -9.33 1.71
C ARG A 49 -9.09 -8.95 2.66
N ILE A 50 -8.37 -7.86 2.38
CA ILE A 50 -7.30 -7.37 3.26
C ILE A 50 -7.89 -7.01 4.63
N GLU A 51 -9.00 -6.30 4.65
CA GLU A 51 -9.70 -5.87 5.86
C GLU A 51 -10.20 -7.06 6.70
N GLY A 52 -10.76 -8.08 6.05
CA GLY A 52 -11.20 -9.30 6.73
C GLY A 52 -10.06 -10.10 7.37
N ILE A 53 -8.84 -10.00 6.83
CA ILE A 53 -7.64 -10.63 7.41
C ILE A 53 -7.08 -9.77 8.56
N LEU A 54 -7.00 -8.45 8.37
CA LEU A 54 -6.38 -7.56 9.34
C LEU A 54 -7.24 -7.30 10.57
N GLY A 55 -8.57 -7.25 10.42
CA GLY A 55 -9.50 -7.08 11.54
C GLY A 55 -9.27 -5.82 12.38
N THR A 56 -8.65 -4.78 11.82
CA THR A 56 -8.20 -3.56 12.53
C THR A 56 -8.90 -2.31 12.01
N ARG A 57 -10.05 -2.46 11.35
CA ARG A 57 -10.81 -1.32 10.85
C ARG A 57 -11.22 -0.43 12.04
N PRO A 58 -10.86 0.86 12.02
CA PRO A 58 -11.31 1.79 13.06
C PRO A 58 -12.84 1.98 13.00
N GLU A 59 -13.45 2.24 14.16
CA GLU A 59 -14.88 2.52 14.29
C GLU A 59 -15.30 3.84 13.63
#